data_AF-A0A972DXA3-F1
#
_entry.id   AF-A0A972DXA3-F1
#
_cell.length_a   1.000
_cell.length_b   1.000
_cell.length_c   1.000
_cell.angle_alpha   90.00
_cell.angle_beta   90.00
_cell.angle_gamma   90.00
#
_symmetry.space_group_name_H-M   'P 1'
#
loop_
_entity.id
_entity.type
_entity.pdbx_description
1 polymer ?
#
loop_
_entity_poly.entity_id
_entity_poly.type
_entity_poly.pdbx_seq_one_letter_code
_entity_poly.pdbx_strand_id
1 'polypeptide(L)'
;MKARQQLLFALWLNVLACAGAALGDGGMFFQRISYEDVFQPTQKVYIRWDGSQEDLLIQTKYEGPAEEMVWIVPVPSQPTVERGNTAVHR
;
A
#
# COMPACT_ATOMS: atom_id res chain seq x y z
N MET A 1 37.68 8.16 16.19
CA MET A 1 37.47 7.63 14.82
C MET A 1 36.71 6.30 14.81
N LYS A 2 37.12 5.28 15.59
CA LYS A 2 36.44 3.98 15.67
C LYS A 2 34.96 4.03 16.11
N ALA A 3 34.62 4.81 17.14
CA ALA A 3 33.25 4.91 17.65
C ALA A 3 32.24 5.46 16.61
N ARG A 4 32.65 6.45 15.81
CA ARG A 4 31.84 7.01 14.73
C ARG A 4 31.64 6.00 13.59
N GLN A 5 32.67 5.21 13.26
CA GLN A 5 32.53 4.13 12.28
C GLN A 5 31.62 3.00 12.78
N GLN A 6 31.69 2.64 14.07
CA GLN A 6 30.81 1.65 14.69
C GLN A 6 29.35 2.11 14.70
N LEU A 7 29.10 3.40 15.00
CA LEU A 7 27.77 4.00 14.94
C LEU A 7 27.21 4.01 13.52
N LEU A 8 28.01 4.42 12.54
CA LEU A 8 27.61 4.40 11.14
C LEU A 8 27.33 2.97 10.67
N PHE A 9 28.15 2.01 11.06
CA PHE A 9 27.96 0.61 10.71
C PHE A 9 26.67 0.04 11.32
N ALA A 10 26.39 0.33 12.60
CA ALA A 10 25.14 -0.07 13.24
C ALA A 10 23.92 0.58 12.56
N LEU A 11 24.03 1.84 12.15
CA LEU A 11 22.97 2.54 11.41
C LEU A 11 22.70 1.86 10.05
N TRP A 12 23.75 1.54 9.30
CA TRP A 12 23.64 0.81 8.03
C TRP A 12 23.01 -0.58 8.21
N LEU A 13 23.39 -1.31 9.27
CA LEU A 13 22.80 -2.61 9.59
C LEU A 13 21.30 -2.49 9.90
N ASN A 14 20.90 -1.43 10.61
CA ASN A 14 19.51 -1.18 10.96
C ASN A 14 18.66 -0.84 9.71
N VAL A 15 19.21 -0.02 8.79
CA VAL A 15 18.57 0.29 7.52
C VAL A 15 18.38 -0.98 6.67
N LEU A 16 19.38 -1.86 6.59
CA LEU A 16 19.23 -3.14 5.89
C LEU A 16 18.16 -4.04 6.52
N ALA A 17 18.06 -4.08 7.85
CA ALA A 17 17.06 -4.89 8.55
C ALA A 17 15.63 -4.38 8.33
N CYS A 18 15.43 -3.07 8.23
CA CYS A 18 14.12 -2.45 8.02
C CYS A 18 13.69 -2.40 6.55
N ALA A 19 14.59 -2.63 5.59
CA ALA A 19 14.28 -2.55 4.16
C ALA A 19 13.25 -3.60 3.67
N GLY A 20 13.02 -4.67 4.43
CA GLY A 20 12.03 -5.70 4.09
C GLY A 20 10.62 -5.47 4.64
N ALA A 21 10.41 -4.46 5.50
CA ALA A 21 9.12 -4.17 6.10
C ALA A 21 8.33 -3.18 5.23
N ALA A 22 7.82 -3.65 4.09
CA ALA A 22 6.73 -2.98 3.41
C ALA A 22 5.43 -3.52 4.01
N LEU A 23 4.81 -2.75 4.91
CA LEU A 23 3.47 -3.06 5.38
C LEU A 23 2.49 -2.67 4.25
N GLY A 24 1.56 -3.59 3.91
CA GLY A 24 0.67 -3.51 2.76
C GLY A 24 -0.49 -2.52 2.91
N ASP A 25 -0.33 -1.49 3.74
CA ASP A 25 -1.40 -0.65 4.28
C ASP A 25 -2.17 0.11 3.21
N GLY A 26 -1.59 0.23 2.00
CA GLY A 26 -2.16 1.04 0.92
C GLY A 26 -2.08 2.53 1.22
N GLY A 27 -1.87 3.33 0.19
CA GLY A 27 -1.93 4.79 0.30
C GLY A 27 -2.69 5.35 -0.90
N MET A 28 -3.53 6.36 -0.66
CA MET A 28 -4.15 7.12 -1.75
C MET A 28 -3.28 8.32 -2.10
N PHE A 29 -3.01 8.52 -3.39
CA PHE A 29 -2.21 9.64 -3.88
C PHE A 29 -2.93 10.31 -5.04
N PHE A 30 -2.88 11.64 -5.09
CA PHE A 30 -3.51 12.46 -6.13
C PHE A 30 -2.43 13.12 -6.99
N GLN A 31 -2.46 12.91 -8.31
CA GLN A 31 -1.42 13.41 -9.23
C GLN A 31 -1.55 14.91 -9.52
N ARG A 32 -2.72 15.52 -9.30
CA ARG A 32 -2.99 16.95 -9.50
C ARG A 32 -4.08 17.38 -8.51
N ILE A 33 -3.76 18.29 -7.59
CA ILE A 33 -4.70 18.72 -6.55
C ILE A 33 -5.60 19.83 -7.11
N SER A 34 -6.81 19.46 -7.52
CA SER A 34 -8.01 20.25 -7.23
C SER A 34 -8.88 19.35 -6.37
N TYR A 35 -9.03 19.69 -5.09
CA TYR A 35 -9.90 18.95 -4.16
C TYR A 35 -11.39 18.97 -4.61
N GLU A 36 -11.68 19.76 -5.65
CA GLU A 36 -13.01 19.98 -6.22
C GLU A 36 -13.40 18.89 -7.24
N ASP A 37 -12.45 18.12 -7.78
CA ASP A 37 -12.71 17.21 -8.92
C ASP A 37 -13.00 15.76 -8.51
N VAL A 38 -12.56 15.31 -7.33
CA VAL A 38 -12.79 13.94 -6.83
C VAL A 38 -13.21 13.95 -5.36
N PHE A 39 -14.49 13.69 -5.11
CA PHE A 39 -15.05 13.52 -3.77
C PHE A 39 -15.14 12.03 -3.42
N GLN A 40 -14.60 11.65 -2.26
CA GLN A 40 -14.57 10.25 -1.82
C GLN A 40 -15.35 10.10 -0.51
N PRO A 41 -16.68 9.98 -0.57
CA PRO A 41 -17.52 10.04 0.62
C PRO A 41 -17.35 8.83 1.55
N THR A 42 -16.93 7.68 1.03
CA THR A 42 -16.87 6.45 1.83
C THR A 42 -15.90 5.44 1.22
N GLN A 43 -15.05 4.87 2.07
CA GLN A 43 -14.22 3.72 1.77
C GLN A 43 -14.45 2.65 2.83
N LYS A 44 -14.66 1.41 2.38
CA LYS A 44 -14.71 0.22 3.24
C LYS A 44 -13.63 -0.74 2.80
N VAL A 45 -12.88 -1.28 3.75
CA VAL A 45 -11.84 -2.27 3.50
C VAL A 45 -12.09 -3.45 4.46
N TYR A 46 -12.10 -4.66 3.91
CA TYR A 46 -12.02 -5.89 4.68
C TYR A 46 -10.62 -6.47 4.50
N ILE A 47 -9.94 -6.70 5.62
CA ILE A 47 -8.60 -7.27 5.67
C ILE A 47 -8.71 -8.62 6.35
N ARG A 48 -8.24 -9.68 5.70
CA ARG A 48 -8.13 -11.03 6.27
C ARG A 48 -6.68 -11.48 6.18
N TRP A 49 -6.14 -11.96 7.29
CA TRP A 49 -4.79 -12.52 7.38
C TRP A 49 -4.85 -13.94 7.94
N ASP A 50 -4.21 -14.89 7.28
CA ASP A 50 -4.17 -16.30 7.72
C ASP A 50 -2.81 -16.76 8.28
N GLY A 51 -1.84 -15.86 8.39
CA GLY A 51 -0.47 -16.17 8.81
C GLY A 51 0.51 -16.28 7.64
N SER A 52 0.03 -16.37 6.40
CA SER A 52 0.85 -16.47 5.19
C SER A 52 0.39 -15.53 4.06
N GLN A 53 -0.91 -15.24 3.99
CA GLN A 53 -1.54 -14.44 2.95
C GLN A 53 -2.48 -13.38 3.54
N GLU A 54 -2.41 -12.17 2.98
CA GLU A 54 -3.32 -11.06 3.26
C GLU A 54 -4.29 -10.89 2.09
N ASP A 55 -5.58 -11.03 2.37
CA ASP A 55 -6.67 -10.74 1.44
C ASP A 55 -7.23 -9.35 1.76
N LEU A 56 -7.19 -8.45 0.78
CA LEU A 56 -7.78 -7.10 0.85
C LEU A 56 -9.00 -7.03 -0.08
N LEU A 57 -10.19 -6.87 0.50
CA LEU A 57 -11.40 -6.51 -0.26
C LEU A 57 -11.70 -5.04 -0.06
N ILE A 58 -11.57 -4.30 -1.15
CA ILE A 58 -11.68 -2.85 -1.18
C ILE A 58 -12.99 -2.45 -1.86
N GLN A 59 -13.81 -1.68 -1.15
CA GLN A 59 -15.01 -1.06 -1.70
C GLN A 59 -14.94 0.45 -1.50
N THR A 60 -14.73 1.17 -2.60
CA THR A 60 -14.62 2.63 -2.60
C THR A 60 -15.81 3.23 -3.31
N LYS A 61 -16.41 4.27 -2.73
CA LYS A 61 -17.30 5.16 -3.45
C LYS A 61 -16.53 6.44 -3.76
N TYR A 62 -16.48 6.81 -5.03
CA TYR A 62 -15.93 8.07 -5.48
C TYR A 62 -16.94 8.78 -6.39
N GLU A 63 -16.85 10.10 -6.43
CA GLU A 63 -17.63 10.99 -7.28
C GLU A 63 -16.64 11.92 -7.98
N GLY A 64 -16.52 11.84 -9.31
CA GLY A 64 -15.51 12.56 -10.10
C GLY A 64 -15.08 11.79 -11.36
N PRO A 65 -14.15 12.33 -12.17
CA PRO A 65 -13.60 11.65 -13.34
C PRO A 65 -12.86 10.36 -12.95
N ALA A 66 -13.30 9.22 -13.49
CA ALA A 66 -12.75 7.91 -13.13
C ALA A 66 -11.26 7.76 -13.47
N GLU A 67 -10.81 8.44 -14.52
CA GLU A 67 -9.42 8.46 -15.00
C GLU A 67 -8.43 9.18 -14.08
N GLU A 68 -8.94 9.94 -13.10
CA GLU A 68 -8.13 10.62 -12.09
C GLU A 68 -8.03 9.82 -10.78
N MET A 69 -8.83 8.75 -10.62
CA MET A 69 -8.77 7.89 -9.45
C MET A 69 -7.68 6.84 -9.60
N VAL A 70 -6.67 6.89 -8.74
CA VAL A 70 -5.64 5.85 -8.63
C VAL A 70 -5.59 5.30 -7.21
N TRP A 71 -5.68 3.97 -7.09
CA TRP A 71 -5.38 3.26 -5.84
C TRP A 71 -3.96 2.71 -5.90
N ILE A 72 -3.13 3.03 -4.91
CA ILE A 72 -1.76 2.49 -4.80
C ILE A 72 -1.69 1.55 -3.60
N VAL A 73 -1.43 0.26 -3.88
CA VAL A 73 -1.09 -0.73 -2.85
C VAL A 73 0.41 -0.99 -2.94
N PRO A 74 1.22 -0.55 -1.97
CA PRO A 74 2.63 -0.93 -1.92
C PRO A 74 2.72 -2.41 -1.58
N VAL A 75 3.49 -3.15 -2.39
CA VAL A 75 3.77 -4.58 -2.17
C VAL A 75 5.29 -4.80 -2.11
N PRO A 76 5.77 -5.80 -1.35
CA PRO A 76 7.22 -6.01 -1.15
C PRO A 76 8.01 -6.38 -2.41
N SER A 77 7.32 -6.84 -3.46
CA SER A 77 7.91 -7.23 -4.74
C SER A 77 6.93 -6.97 -5.89
N GLN A 78 7.41 -7.01 -7.14
CA GLN A 78 6.57 -6.72 -8.30
C GLN A 78 5.35 -7.66 -8.35
N PRO A 79 4.11 -7.12 -8.32
CA PRO A 79 2.92 -7.96 -8.25
C PRO A 79 2.64 -8.61 -9.60
N THR A 80 2.07 -9.81 -9.58
CA THR A 80 1.43 -10.42 -10.75
C THR A 80 -0.03 -9.96 -10.76
N VAL A 81 -0.49 -9.40 -11.88
CA VAL A 81 -1.86 -8.91 -12.02
C VAL A 81 -2.68 -9.90 -12.83
N GLU A 82 -3.72 -10.43 -12.22
CA GLU A 82 -4.67 -11.34 -12.85
C GLU A 82 -6.09 -10.83 -12.67
N ARG A 83 -6.98 -11.20 -13.60
CA ARG A 83 -8.40 -10.87 -13.46
C ARG A 83 -8.99 -11.72 -12.34
N GLY A 84 -9.38 -11.08 -11.24
CA GLY A 84 -10.03 -11.76 -10.13
C GLY A 84 -11.34 -12.44 -10.51
N ASN A 85 -11.58 -13.64 -9.98
CA ASN A 85 -12.87 -14.32 -10.05
C ASN A 85 -13.77 -13.77 -8.93
N THR A 86 -14.95 -13.25 -9.27
CA THR A 86 -15.83 -12.51 -8.34
C THR A 86 -16.52 -13.40 -7.30
N ALA A 87 -16.28 -14.72 -7.34
CA ALA A 87 -16.69 -15.65 -6.30
C ALA A 87 -15.78 -15.47 -5.07
N VAL A 88 -15.99 -14.39 -4.32
CA VAL A 88 -15.40 -14.24 -2.99
C VAL A 88 -15.94 -15.40 -2.14
N HIS A 89 -15.05 -16.32 -1.76
CA HIS A 89 -15.36 -17.54 -1.04
C HIS A 89 -16.27 -17.23 0.17
N ARG A 90 -17.46 -17.82 0.15
CA ARG A 90 -18.43 -17.82 1.27
C ARG A 90 -17.92 -18.73 2.38
#